data_AF-A0A559LY97-F1
#
_entry.id   AF-A0A559LY97-F1
#
_cell.length_a   1.000
_cell.length_b   1.000
_cell.length_c   1.000
_cell.angle_alpha   90.00
_cell.angle_beta   90.00
_cell.angle_gamma   90.00
#
_symmetry.space_group_name_H-M   'P 1'
#
loop_
_entity.id
_entity.type
_entity.pdbx_description
1 polymer ?
#
loop_
_entity_poly.entity_id
_entity_poly.type
_entity_poly.pdbx_seq_one_letter_code
_entity_poly.pdbx_strand_id
1 'polypeptide(L)'
;MSPPPPSDDPADYDAAKWGNWFKLFMGRMPPGDLAEFREQYYIKHEADDVKRSEGWRDWCFQYSPTVIFLRKQIQALNGDMNGENVICKRCPARRDEKGRIIGSMSGGFHPDAGILVCANAITDRKHLEDTLAHEMVHA
;
A
#
# COMPACT_ATOMS: atom_id res chain seq x y z
N MET A 1 13.68 28.93 -23.69
CA MET A 1 12.59 27.98 -24.00
C MET A 1 12.29 27.21 -22.73
N SER A 2 11.14 27.47 -22.11
CA SER A 2 10.65 26.69 -20.99
C SER A 2 10.31 25.27 -21.48
N PRO A 3 10.55 24.21 -20.69
CA PRO A 3 10.13 22.87 -21.07
C PRO A 3 8.60 22.83 -21.20
N PRO A 4 8.06 22.00 -22.12
CA PRO A 4 6.62 21.81 -22.25
C PRO A 4 6.03 21.28 -20.95
N PRO A 5 4.76 21.60 -20.64
CA PRO A 5 4.08 21.02 -19.49
C PRO A 5 4.07 19.49 -19.61
N PRO A 6 4.21 18.75 -18.50
CA PRO A 6 4.06 17.30 -18.52
C PRO A 6 2.66 16.96 -19.06
N SER A 7 2.61 15.95 -19.92
CA SER A 7 1.37 15.46 -20.49
C SER A 7 0.56 14.69 -19.44
N ASP A 8 -0.74 14.93 -19.41
CA ASP A 8 -1.69 14.27 -18.52
C ASP A 8 -2.02 12.82 -18.95
N ASP A 9 -1.32 12.30 -19.96
CA ASP A 9 -1.57 10.97 -20.52
C ASP A 9 -0.70 9.93 -19.80
N PRO A 10 -1.28 9.00 -19.01
CA PRO A 10 -0.51 7.97 -18.30
C PRO A 10 0.30 7.06 -19.24
N ALA A 11 -0.02 7.04 -20.54
CA ALA A 11 0.74 6.33 -21.57
C ALA A 11 2.05 7.04 -21.97
N ASP A 12 2.14 8.37 -21.84
CA ASP A 12 3.33 9.14 -22.27
C ASP A 12 4.53 8.95 -21.32
N TYR A 13 4.26 8.50 -20.09
CA TYR A 13 5.30 8.12 -19.13
C TYR A 13 5.99 6.77 -19.45
N ASP A 14 5.44 5.92 -20.34
CA ASP A 14 6.07 4.65 -20.73
C ASP A 14 7.18 4.85 -21.78
N ALA A 15 7.13 5.93 -22.59
CA ALA A 15 8.13 6.25 -23.62
C ALA A 15 9.51 6.64 -23.05
N ALA A 16 9.57 7.00 -21.75
CA ALA A 16 10.77 7.49 -21.09
C ALA A 16 11.26 6.61 -19.93
N LYS A 17 10.95 5.30 -19.91
CA LYS A 17 11.37 4.38 -18.83
C LYS A 17 12.83 4.60 -18.41
N TRP A 18 13.78 4.49 -19.35
CA TRP A 18 15.21 4.69 -19.03
C TRP A 18 15.54 6.14 -18.63
N GLY A 19 14.96 7.13 -19.31
CA GLY A 19 15.22 8.55 -19.03
C GLY A 19 14.74 9.00 -17.65
N ASN A 20 13.57 8.54 -17.23
CA ASN A 20 13.02 8.83 -15.90
C ASN A 20 13.77 8.07 -14.80
N TRP A 21 14.13 6.81 -15.04
CA TRP A 21 15.00 6.05 -14.13
C TRP A 21 16.38 6.67 -14.00
N PHE A 22 16.98 7.16 -15.09
CA PHE A 22 18.27 7.83 -15.07
C PHE A 22 18.20 9.17 -14.33
N LYS A 23 17.14 9.97 -14.52
CA LYS A 23 16.91 11.20 -13.75
C LYS A 23 16.71 10.93 -12.26
N LEU A 24 15.98 9.88 -11.91
CA LEU A 24 15.79 9.43 -10.53
C LEU A 24 17.13 9.03 -9.90
N PHE A 25 17.90 8.20 -10.60
CA PHE A 25 19.23 7.74 -10.17
C PHE A 25 20.21 8.91 -9.96
N MET A 26 20.21 9.89 -10.88
CA MET A 26 21.07 11.08 -10.78
C MET A 26 20.54 12.14 -9.81
N GLY A 27 19.40 11.92 -9.14
CA GLY A 27 18.79 12.89 -8.22
C GLY A 27 18.30 14.17 -8.91
N ARG A 28 18.04 14.14 -10.21
CA ARG A 28 17.65 15.29 -11.05
C ARG A 28 16.15 15.40 -11.30
N MET A 29 15.34 14.58 -10.63
CA MET A 29 13.88 14.63 -10.74
C MET A 29 13.33 15.67 -9.75
N PRO A 30 12.55 16.67 -10.23
CA PRO A 30 11.86 17.60 -9.35
C PRO A 30 10.97 16.88 -8.31
N PRO A 31 10.80 17.42 -7.09
CA PRO A 31 10.00 16.78 -6.05
C PRO A 31 8.53 16.53 -6.43
N GLY A 32 7.93 17.41 -7.25
CA GLY A 32 6.57 17.24 -7.77
C GLY A 32 6.46 16.04 -8.71
N ASP A 33 7.34 15.99 -9.71
CA ASP A 33 7.42 14.90 -10.69
C ASP A 33 7.68 13.54 -10.02
N LEU A 34 8.45 13.50 -8.93
CA LEU A 34 8.71 12.26 -8.18
C LEU A 34 7.44 11.72 -7.49
N ALA A 35 6.65 12.63 -6.90
CA ALA A 35 5.41 12.28 -6.23
C ALA A 35 4.38 11.73 -7.22
N GLU A 36 4.22 12.40 -8.35
CA GLU A 36 3.33 11.97 -9.43
C GLU A 36 3.79 10.66 -10.05
N PHE A 37 5.10 10.52 -10.32
CA PHE A 37 5.66 9.28 -10.83
C PHE A 37 5.37 8.07 -9.91
N ARG A 38 5.50 8.26 -8.58
CA ARG A 38 5.17 7.22 -7.60
C ARG A 38 3.69 6.87 -7.60
N GLU A 39 2.81 7.87 -7.64
CA GLU A 39 1.37 7.65 -7.66
C GLU A 39 0.94 6.89 -8.92
N GLN A 40 1.44 7.29 -10.09
CA GLN A 40 1.18 6.60 -11.36
C GLN A 40 1.71 5.16 -11.31
N TYR A 41 2.89 4.94 -10.73
CA TYR A 41 3.44 3.60 -10.54
C TYR A 41 2.51 2.74 -9.66
N TYR A 42 2.00 3.28 -8.56
CA TYR A 42 1.07 2.57 -7.67
C TYR A 42 -0.27 2.26 -8.34
N ILE A 43 -0.81 3.18 -9.15
CA ILE A 43 -2.04 2.95 -9.91
C ILE A 43 -1.81 1.82 -10.93
N LYS A 44 -0.69 1.85 -11.65
CA LYS A 44 -0.36 0.86 -12.69
C LYS A 44 -0.21 -0.55 -12.13
N HIS A 45 0.34 -0.71 -10.91
CA HIS A 45 0.61 -2.01 -10.30
C HIS A 45 -0.43 -2.40 -9.23
N GLU A 46 -1.52 -1.64 -9.09
CA GLU A 46 -2.52 -1.84 -8.03
C GLU A 46 -3.05 -3.28 -7.99
N ALA A 47 -3.42 -3.85 -9.15
CA ALA A 47 -3.96 -5.20 -9.22
C ALA A 47 -2.96 -6.27 -8.74
N ASP A 48 -1.68 -6.13 -9.12
CA ASP A 48 -0.63 -7.08 -8.74
C ASP A 48 -0.28 -6.95 -7.24
N ASP A 49 -0.23 -5.72 -6.73
CA ASP A 49 0.03 -5.44 -5.32
C ASP A 49 -1.07 -5.96 -4.41
N VAL A 50 -2.34 -5.77 -4.80
CA VAL A 50 -3.49 -6.29 -4.07
C VAL A 50 -3.45 -7.82 -4.06
N LYS A 51 -3.32 -8.45 -5.23
CA LYS A 51 -3.28 -9.91 -5.35
C LYS A 51 -2.14 -10.54 -4.52
N ARG A 52 -0.96 -9.91 -4.53
CA ARG A 52 0.20 -10.32 -3.73
C ARG A 52 -0.10 -10.21 -2.23
N SER A 53 -0.68 -9.10 -1.80
CA SER A 53 -1.04 -8.84 -0.40
C SER A 53 -2.12 -9.79 0.10
N GLU A 54 -3.15 -10.08 -0.71
CA GLU A 54 -4.19 -11.06 -0.38
C GLU A 54 -3.59 -12.46 -0.22
N GLY A 55 -2.71 -12.88 -1.13
CA GLY A 55 -2.04 -14.18 -1.01
C GLY A 55 -1.19 -14.29 0.27
N TRP A 56 -0.55 -13.19 0.69
CA TRP A 56 0.19 -13.15 1.96
C TRP A 56 -0.72 -13.11 3.18
N ARG A 57 -1.82 -12.35 3.13
CA ARG A 57 -2.86 -12.33 4.17
C ARG A 57 -3.41 -13.73 4.41
N ASP A 58 -3.81 -14.42 3.34
CA ASP A 58 -4.37 -15.76 3.40
C ASP A 58 -3.34 -16.76 3.94
N TRP A 59 -2.09 -16.63 3.51
CA TRP A 59 -0.98 -17.39 4.08
C TRP A 59 -0.83 -17.14 5.58
N CYS A 60 -0.89 -15.90 6.04
CA CYS A 60 -0.78 -15.57 7.46
C CYS A 60 -1.95 -16.16 8.26
N PHE A 61 -3.18 -16.09 7.76
CA PHE A 61 -4.33 -16.72 8.41
C PHE A 61 -4.19 -18.23 8.55
N GLN A 62 -3.52 -18.87 7.59
CA GLN A 62 -3.35 -20.32 7.58
C GLN A 62 -2.11 -20.79 8.35
N TYR A 63 -1.03 -20.00 8.36
CA TYR A 63 0.30 -20.49 8.78
C TYR A 63 1.03 -19.60 9.79
N SER A 64 0.68 -18.32 9.96
CA SER A 64 1.36 -17.47 10.96
C SER A 64 0.85 -17.80 12.36
N PRO A 65 1.71 -18.27 13.29
CA PRO A 65 1.28 -18.54 14.66
C PRO A 65 0.73 -17.29 15.36
N THR A 66 1.32 -16.12 15.07
CA THR A 66 0.89 -14.83 15.63
C THR A 66 -0.53 -14.48 15.19
N VAL A 67 -0.79 -14.50 13.87
CA VAL A 67 -2.11 -14.17 13.32
C VAL A 67 -3.16 -15.19 13.75
N ILE A 68 -2.82 -16.48 13.75
CA ILE A 68 -3.72 -17.55 14.22
C ILE A 68 -4.07 -17.35 15.70
N PHE A 69 -3.08 -17.03 16.54
CA PHE A 69 -3.31 -16.78 17.96
C PHE A 69 -4.22 -15.56 18.18
N LEU A 70 -3.92 -14.43 17.53
CA LEU A 70 -4.72 -13.21 17.66
C LEU A 70 -6.15 -13.44 17.17
N ARG A 71 -6.33 -14.12 16.04
CA ARG A 71 -7.66 -14.48 15.52
C ARG A 71 -8.47 -15.26 16.55
N LYS A 72 -7.85 -16.24 17.21
CA LYS A 72 -8.51 -17.03 18.27
C LYS A 72 -8.90 -16.17 19.49
N GLN A 73 -8.06 -15.20 19.87
CA GLN A 73 -8.39 -14.29 20.98
C GLN A 73 -9.57 -13.38 20.63
N ILE A 74 -9.58 -12.82 19.42
CA ILE A 74 -10.70 -12.00 18.93
C ILE A 74 -11.99 -12.83 18.91
N GLN A 75 -11.93 -14.09 18.44
CA GLN A 75 -13.06 -15.02 18.45
C GLN A 75 -13.56 -15.33 19.85
N ALA A 76 -12.68 -15.46 20.84
CA ALA A 76 -13.08 -15.66 22.24
C ALA A 76 -13.81 -14.43 22.83
N LEU A 77 -13.59 -13.24 22.27
CA LEU A 77 -14.28 -12.00 22.62
C LEU A 77 -15.55 -11.75 21.76
N ASN A 78 -15.99 -12.75 21.00
CA ASN A 78 -17.12 -12.68 20.05
C ASN A 78 -16.90 -11.76 18.84
N GLY A 79 -15.65 -11.40 18.54
CA GLY A 79 -15.28 -10.83 17.24
C GLY A 79 -15.03 -11.91 16.20
N ASP A 80 -14.97 -11.56 14.93
CA ASP A 80 -14.43 -12.46 13.90
C ASP A 80 -13.50 -11.68 12.98
N MET A 81 -12.39 -12.28 12.60
CA MET A 81 -11.42 -11.72 11.65
C MET A 81 -11.10 -12.79 10.61
N ASN A 82 -11.38 -12.50 9.35
CA ASN A 82 -11.28 -13.41 8.23
C ASN A 82 -10.95 -12.64 6.93
N GLY A 83 -10.88 -13.32 5.78
CA GLY A 83 -10.53 -12.69 4.50
C GLY A 83 -11.55 -11.67 3.99
N GLU A 84 -12.78 -11.67 4.51
CA GLU A 84 -13.86 -10.75 4.11
C GLU A 84 -13.77 -9.39 4.81
N ASN A 85 -13.27 -9.36 6.05
CA ASN A 85 -13.11 -8.13 6.83
C ASN A 85 -11.65 -7.67 6.99
N VAL A 86 -10.70 -8.38 6.38
CA VAL A 86 -9.33 -7.93 6.18
C VAL A 86 -9.09 -7.68 4.70
N ILE A 87 -9.24 -6.43 4.28
CA ILE A 87 -9.26 -6.01 2.87
C ILE A 87 -7.88 -5.50 2.47
N CYS A 88 -7.35 -5.97 1.34
CA CYS A 88 -6.15 -5.41 0.72
C CYS A 88 -6.55 -4.43 -0.39
N LYS A 89 -6.09 -3.18 -0.32
CA LYS A 89 -6.36 -2.18 -1.36
C LYS A 89 -5.21 -1.19 -1.47
N ARG A 90 -5.10 -0.51 -2.60
CA ARG A 90 -4.22 0.67 -2.71
C ARG A 90 -4.74 1.78 -1.80
N CYS A 91 -3.83 2.35 -1.01
CA CYS A 91 -4.08 3.55 -0.23
C CYS A 91 -3.43 4.76 -0.89
N PRO A 92 -4.14 5.89 -1.02
CA PRO A 92 -3.54 7.12 -1.50
C PRO A 92 -2.48 7.61 -0.52
N ALA A 93 -1.48 8.31 -1.03
CA ALA A 93 -0.46 8.91 -0.20
C ALA A 93 -1.08 9.98 0.73
N ARG A 94 -0.72 9.97 2.01
CA ARG A 94 -1.15 11.00 2.96
C ARG A 94 -0.51 12.34 2.61
N ARG A 95 -1.27 13.41 2.76
CA ARG A 95 -0.85 14.78 2.50
C ARG A 95 -0.95 15.63 3.77
N ASP A 96 -0.02 16.56 3.95
CA ASP A 96 -0.11 17.59 5.00
C ASP A 96 -1.11 18.70 4.62
N GLU A 97 -1.33 19.65 5.53
CA GLU A 97 -2.19 20.83 5.32
C GLU A 97 -1.78 21.69 4.11
N LYS A 98 -0.54 21.55 3.65
CA LYS A 98 0.03 22.26 2.50
C LYS A 98 0.02 21.40 1.23
N GLY A 99 -0.65 20.24 1.27
CA GLY A 99 -0.79 19.32 0.14
C GLY A 99 0.44 18.46 -0.17
N ARG A 100 1.50 18.54 0.66
CA ARG A 100 2.75 17.80 0.46
C ARG A 100 2.59 16.36 0.92
N ILE A 101 3.14 15.42 0.16
CA ILE A 101 3.07 14.00 0.52
C ILE A 101 3.96 13.74 1.75
N ILE A 102 3.37 13.21 2.81
CA ILE A 102 4.04 12.86 4.08
C ILE A 102 4.32 11.36 4.23
N GLY A 103 3.67 10.52 3.42
CA GLY A 103 3.94 9.08 3.37
C GLY A 103 2.66 8.24 3.22
N SER A 104 2.81 6.92 3.16
CA SER A 104 1.69 5.97 3.12
C SER A 104 1.49 5.33 4.49
N MET A 105 0.28 4.86 4.79
CA MET A 105 0.05 3.91 5.90
C MET A 105 0.28 2.50 5.38
N SER A 106 0.71 1.57 6.23
CA SER A 106 0.75 0.13 5.88
C SER A 106 -0.61 -0.53 6.06
N GLY A 107 -1.45 -0.01 6.96
CA GLY A 107 -2.81 -0.45 7.16
C GLY A 107 -3.58 0.45 8.12
N GLY A 108 -4.77 0.00 8.53
CA GLY A 108 -5.58 0.63 9.56
C GLY A 108 -6.79 -0.21 9.94
N PHE A 109 -7.26 -0.06 11.17
CA PHE A 109 -8.47 -0.70 11.69
C PHE A 109 -9.64 0.28 11.84
N HIS A 110 -10.86 -0.20 11.55
CA HIS A 110 -12.11 0.49 11.85
C HIS A 110 -13.13 -0.51 12.45
N PRO A 111 -13.78 -0.22 13.59
CA PRO A 111 -14.67 -1.16 14.27
C PRO A 111 -15.76 -1.77 13.38
N ASP A 112 -16.38 -0.97 12.52
CA ASP A 112 -17.48 -1.44 11.66
C ASP A 112 -17.04 -2.07 10.33
N ALA A 113 -15.80 -1.81 9.89
CA ALA A 113 -15.34 -2.20 8.55
C ALA A 113 -14.21 -3.25 8.57
N GLY A 114 -13.58 -3.45 9.73
CA GLY A 114 -12.45 -4.36 9.90
C GLY A 114 -11.10 -3.70 9.58
N ILE A 115 -10.20 -4.47 9.00
CA ILE A 115 -8.80 -4.09 8.76
C ILE A 115 -8.61 -3.78 7.28
N LEU A 116 -7.99 -2.65 6.99
CA LEU A 116 -7.46 -2.29 5.68
C LEU A 116 -5.94 -2.51 5.67
N VAL A 117 -5.44 -3.29 4.71
CA VAL A 117 -4.01 -3.41 4.39
C VAL A 117 -3.73 -2.61 3.12
N CYS A 118 -2.82 -1.64 3.23
CA CYS A 118 -2.43 -0.78 2.13
C CYS A 118 -1.41 -1.49 1.22
N ALA A 119 -1.88 -2.17 0.19
CA ALA A 119 -1.11 -3.07 -0.66
C ALA A 119 0.15 -2.43 -1.29
N ASN A 120 0.06 -1.15 -1.66
CA ASN A 120 1.16 -0.38 -2.24
C ASN A 120 2.29 -0.01 -1.25
N ALA A 121 2.04 -0.14 0.07
CA ALA A 121 3.02 0.10 1.12
C ALA A 121 3.68 -1.20 1.62
N ILE A 122 3.09 -2.36 1.36
CA ILE A 122 3.61 -3.66 1.83
C ILE A 122 4.73 -4.16 0.90
N THR A 123 5.91 -4.34 1.49
CA THR A 123 7.13 -4.74 0.79
C THR A 123 7.34 -6.25 0.73
N ASP A 124 7.01 -6.96 1.79
CA ASP A 124 7.18 -8.40 1.93
C ASP A 124 6.15 -9.01 2.89
N ARG A 125 6.10 -10.34 2.93
CA ARG A 125 5.14 -11.07 3.77
C ARG A 125 5.33 -10.81 5.27
N LYS A 126 6.56 -10.59 5.73
CA LYS A 126 6.82 -10.29 7.15
C LYS A 126 6.25 -8.92 7.51
N HIS A 127 6.45 -7.92 6.65
CA HIS A 127 5.84 -6.60 6.83
C HIS A 127 4.30 -6.69 6.83
N LEU A 128 3.70 -7.54 5.99
CA LEU A 128 2.26 -7.79 6.05
C LEU A 128 1.84 -8.43 7.38
N GLU A 129 2.56 -9.45 7.85
CA GLU A 129 2.27 -10.12 9.11
C GLU A 129 2.34 -9.14 10.29
N ASP A 130 3.40 -8.33 10.36
CA ASP A 130 3.58 -7.33 11.42
C ASP A 130 2.48 -6.27 11.38
N THR A 131 2.08 -5.82 10.18
CA THR A 131 0.97 -4.86 10.00
C THR A 131 -0.35 -5.48 10.42
N LEU A 132 -0.66 -6.68 9.92
CA LEU A 132 -1.91 -7.37 10.23
C LEU A 132 -2.02 -7.66 11.72
N ALA A 133 -0.93 -8.14 12.35
CA ALA A 133 -0.91 -8.39 13.78
C ALA A 133 -1.10 -7.10 14.60
N HIS A 134 -0.51 -5.98 14.17
CA HIS A 134 -0.73 -4.68 14.81
C HIS A 134 -2.21 -4.27 14.75
N GLU A 135 -2.83 -4.34 13.57
CA GLU A 135 -4.22 -3.95 13.42
C GLU A 135 -5.19 -4.90 14.14
N MET A 136 -4.86 -6.19 14.23
CA MET A 136 -5.64 -7.17 15.02
C MET A 136 -5.59 -6.92 16.53
N VAL A 137 -4.62 -6.17 17.05
CA VAL A 137 -4.60 -5.74 18.46
C VAL A 137 -5.60 -4.61 18.71
N HIS A 138 -5.95 -3.82 17.68
CA HIS A 138 -7.00 -2.80 17.78
C HIS A 138 -8.41 -3.39 17.65
N ALA A 139 -8.53 -4.62 17.12
CA ALA A 139 -9.77 -5.30 16.77
C ALA A 139 -10.53 -5.93 17.94
#